data_AF-A0A9P4K6L7-F1
#
_entry.id   AF-A0A9P4K6L7-F1
#
_cell.length_a   1.000
_cell.length_b   1.000
_cell.length_c   1.000
_cell.angle_alpha   90.00
_cell.angle_beta   90.00
_cell.angle_gamma   90.00
#
_symmetry.space_group_name_H-M   'P 1'
#
loop_
_entity.id
_entity.type
_entity.pdbx_description
1 polymer ?
#
loop_
_entity_poly.entity_id
_entity_poly.type
_entity_poly.pdbx_seq_one_letter_code
_entity_poly.pdbx_strand_id
1 'polypeptide(L)'
;MADLSEQKIISTFDQLVAEGVIIYGPNEKIEIDCDGYPLEFRICPSLLRKPFLPGALLDSSFNRSRKFGPGSDLYLPHPSLLITTLNNTHSLALNLFCVDRPQYICVTVDSYMRQDEVLNVDDFYAALEMLNSLQDVVEDPISVLLSPFHEGLWQDGWGRDSEGV
;
A
#
# COMPACT_ATOMS: atom_id res chain seq x y z
N MET A 1 -4.85 22.06 1.69
CA MET A 1 -4.28 20.70 1.48
C MET A 1 -4.51 19.94 2.76
N ALA A 2 -4.99 18.71 2.69
CA ALA A 2 -5.12 17.87 3.88
C ALA A 2 -3.72 17.57 4.42
N ASP A 3 -3.43 18.00 5.66
CA ASP A 3 -2.20 17.65 6.36
C ASP A 3 -2.38 16.24 6.95
N LEU A 4 -1.76 15.24 6.31
CA LEU A 4 -1.90 13.83 6.66
C LEU A 4 -0.72 13.40 7.54
N SER A 5 -0.93 13.41 8.85
CA SER A 5 0.08 12.89 9.79
C SER A 5 0.24 11.37 9.65
N GLU A 6 1.39 10.93 9.12
CA GLU A 6 1.71 9.51 8.95
C GLU A 6 1.65 8.76 10.28
N GLN A 7 2.22 9.32 11.35
CA GLN A 7 2.19 8.72 12.68
C GLN A 7 0.76 8.45 13.19
N LYS A 8 -0.16 9.39 12.95
CA LYS A 8 -1.57 9.23 13.33
C LYS A 8 -2.26 8.14 12.51
N ILE A 9 -1.97 8.08 11.21
CA ILE A 9 -2.50 7.05 10.31
C ILE A 9 -1.99 5.67 10.73
N ILE A 10 -0.69 5.54 11.02
CA ILE A 10 -0.06 4.31 11.50
C ILE A 10 -0.69 3.87 12.84
N SER A 11 -0.86 4.78 13.79
CA SER A 11 -1.48 4.46 15.07
C SER A 11 -2.94 4.02 14.90
N THR A 12 -3.68 4.65 14.00
CA THR A 12 -5.06 4.25 13.68
C THR A 12 -5.09 2.87 13.02
N PHE A 13 -4.16 2.60 12.11
CA PHE A 13 -4.02 1.30 11.47
C PHE A 13 -3.79 0.19 12.50
N ASP A 14 -2.84 0.37 13.43
CA ASP A 14 -2.55 -0.62 14.48
C ASP A 14 -3.75 -0.91 15.36
N GLN A 15 -4.48 0.14 15.73
CA GLN A 15 -5.70 0.01 16.51
C GLN A 15 -6.73 -0.86 15.77
N LEU A 16 -6.96 -0.58 14.48
CA LEU A 16 -7.90 -1.34 13.66
C LEU A 16 -7.46 -2.79 13.42
N VAL A 17 -6.16 -3.06 13.37
CA VAL A 17 -5.62 -4.43 13.34
C VAL A 17 -5.87 -5.13 14.68
N ALA A 18 -5.62 -4.47 15.81
CA ALA A 18 -5.84 -5.02 17.15
C ALA A 18 -7.33 -5.31 17.41
N GLU A 19 -8.22 -4.48 16.89
CA GLU A 19 -9.68 -4.67 16.94
C GLU A 19 -10.17 -5.74 15.95
N GLY A 20 -9.30 -6.28 15.09
CA GLY A 20 -9.65 -7.27 14.07
C GLY A 20 -10.46 -6.70 12.90
N VAL A 21 -10.54 -5.37 12.77
CA VAL A 21 -11.18 -4.68 11.65
C VAL A 21 -10.32 -4.84 10.40
N ILE A 22 -9.01 -4.51 10.47
CA ILE A 22 -8.07 -4.72 9.38
C ILE A 22 -7.44 -6.10 9.50
N ILE A 23 -7.42 -6.83 8.39
CA ILE A 23 -6.73 -8.11 8.28
C ILE A 23 -5.30 -7.84 7.83
N TYR A 24 -4.40 -7.89 8.80
CA TYR A 24 -2.95 -7.75 8.61
C TYR A 24 -2.23 -8.77 9.47
N GLY A 25 -1.04 -9.20 9.06
CA GLY A 25 -0.27 -10.20 9.79
C GLY A 25 1.15 -10.33 9.26
N PRO A 26 2.00 -11.12 9.94
CA PRO A 26 3.37 -11.35 9.49
C PRO A 26 3.38 -11.95 8.08
N ASN A 27 4.38 -11.56 7.29
CA ASN A 27 4.65 -12.14 5.99
C ASN A 27 6.13 -12.54 5.89
N GLU A 28 6.40 -13.53 5.05
CA GLU A 28 7.76 -13.93 4.68
C GLU A 28 8.10 -13.31 3.33
N LYS A 29 9.26 -12.66 3.25
CA LYS A 29 9.76 -11.99 2.04
C LYS A 29 10.91 -12.79 1.44
N ILE A 30 10.83 -13.05 0.13
CA ILE A 30 11.84 -13.76 -0.64
C ILE A 30 12.24 -12.84 -1.81
N GLU A 31 13.51 -12.48 -1.87
CA GLU A 31 14.07 -11.65 -2.95
C GLU A 31 14.87 -12.53 -3.91
N ILE A 32 14.69 -12.33 -5.21
CA ILE A 32 15.38 -13.08 -6.26
C ILE A 32 15.85 -12.09 -7.33
N ASP A 33 17.14 -12.11 -7.66
CA ASP A 33 17.64 -11.42 -8.86
C ASP A 33 17.40 -12.29 -10.10
N CYS A 34 16.74 -11.73 -11.11
CA CYS A 34 16.50 -12.37 -12.40
C CYS A 34 17.21 -11.55 -13.49
N ASP A 35 18.51 -11.79 -13.64
CA ASP A 35 19.37 -11.13 -14.63
C ASP A 35 19.34 -9.60 -14.52
N GLY A 36 19.47 -9.09 -13.29
CA GLY A 36 19.39 -7.65 -13.00
C GLY A 36 17.97 -7.11 -12.86
N TYR A 37 16.96 -7.98 -12.87
CA TYR A 37 15.58 -7.65 -12.52
C TYR A 37 15.24 -8.21 -11.12
N PRO A 38 15.30 -7.39 -10.06
CA PRO A 38 14.98 -7.85 -8.72
C PRO A 38 13.48 -8.12 -8.58
N LEU A 39 13.13 -9.35 -8.22
CA LEU A 39 11.78 -9.79 -7.88
C LEU A 39 11.63 -9.94 -6.37
N GLU A 40 10.45 -9.58 -5.87
CA GLU A 40 10.07 -9.78 -4.47
C GLU A 40 8.81 -10.63 -4.39
N PHE A 41 8.87 -11.74 -3.67
CA PHE A 41 7.74 -12.57 -3.31
C PHE A 41 7.40 -12.38 -1.84
N ARG A 42 6.12 -12.21 -1.53
CA ARG A 42 5.62 -12.17 -0.15
C ARG A 42 4.63 -13.28 0.09
N ILE A 43 4.90 -14.11 1.09
CA ILE A 43 3.99 -15.15 1.57
C ILE A 43 3.19 -14.54 2.73
N CYS A 44 1.89 -14.33 2.50
CA CYS A 44 1.00 -13.62 3.44
C CYS A 44 -0.15 -14.53 3.89
N PRO A 45 0.01 -15.29 4.99
CA PRO A 45 -1.07 -16.17 5.50
C PRO A 45 -2.36 -15.43 5.83
N SER A 46 -2.28 -14.16 6.20
CA SER A 46 -3.43 -13.28 6.49
C SER A 46 -4.43 -13.20 5.33
N LEU A 47 -3.95 -13.32 4.07
CA LEU A 47 -4.79 -13.24 2.88
C LEU A 47 -5.72 -14.46 2.71
N LEU A 48 -5.50 -15.57 3.43
CA LEU A 48 -6.44 -16.69 3.45
C LEU A 48 -7.81 -16.30 4.04
N ARG A 49 -7.86 -15.21 4.81
CA ARG A 49 -9.11 -14.66 5.36
C ARG A 49 -9.85 -13.75 4.37
N LYS A 50 -9.24 -13.43 3.22
CA LYS A 50 -9.90 -12.66 2.16
C LYS A 50 -10.95 -13.53 1.49
N PRO A 51 -12.19 -13.05 1.29
CA PRO A 51 -13.21 -13.81 0.58
C PRO A 51 -12.81 -13.97 -0.90
N PHE A 52 -12.69 -15.21 -1.36
CA PHE A 52 -12.30 -15.52 -2.74
C PHE A 52 -13.47 -15.67 -3.71
N LEU A 53 -14.69 -15.84 -3.19
CA LEU A 53 -15.90 -16.02 -3.99
C LEU A 53 -16.85 -14.84 -3.80
N PRO A 54 -17.51 -14.36 -4.87
CA PRO A 54 -18.66 -13.48 -4.74
C PRO A 54 -19.71 -14.12 -3.81
N GLY A 55 -20.05 -13.43 -2.72
CA GLY A 55 -20.99 -13.96 -1.72
C GLY A 55 -20.38 -14.92 -0.69
N ALA A 56 -19.05 -15.15 -0.70
CA ALA A 56 -18.38 -15.82 0.41
C ALA A 56 -18.69 -15.07 1.72
N LEU A 57 -18.95 -15.83 2.77
CA LEU A 57 -19.20 -15.27 4.09
C LEU A 57 -17.89 -14.64 4.60
N LEU A 58 -17.78 -13.32 4.45
CA LEU A 58 -16.97 -12.52 5.35
C LEU A 58 -17.44 -12.83 6.78
N ASP A 59 -16.48 -12.95 7.70
CA ASP A 59 -16.72 -13.25 9.11
C ASP A 59 -17.90 -12.41 9.65
N SER A 60 -18.66 -12.97 10.58
CA SER A 60 -19.84 -12.31 11.19
C SER A 60 -19.51 -10.96 11.85
N SER A 61 -18.25 -10.72 12.18
CA SER A 61 -17.70 -9.43 12.64
C SER A 61 -17.69 -8.35 11.56
N PHE A 62 -17.88 -8.71 10.29
CA PHE A 62 -17.82 -7.81 9.17
C PHE A 62 -19.13 -7.04 8.98
N ASN A 63 -19.15 -5.77 9.42
CA ASN A 63 -20.32 -4.92 9.21
C ASN A 63 -20.48 -4.54 7.72
N ARG A 64 -21.41 -5.19 7.04
CA ARG A 64 -21.73 -4.96 5.62
C ARG A 64 -22.76 -3.85 5.40
N SER A 65 -23.21 -3.17 6.46
CA SER A 65 -24.27 -2.16 6.38
C SER A 65 -23.82 -0.87 5.69
N ARG A 66 -22.50 -0.64 5.58
CA ARG A 66 -21.91 0.56 5.00
C ARG A 66 -20.94 0.21 3.88
N LYS A 67 -20.96 1.06 2.85
CA LYS A 67 -20.14 1.00 1.65
C LYS A 67 -19.59 2.40 1.37
N PHE A 68 -18.54 2.51 0.56
CA PHE A 68 -17.94 3.81 0.20
C PHE A 68 -18.88 4.71 -0.62
N GLY A 69 -19.91 4.14 -1.24
CA GLY A 69 -20.91 4.85 -2.02
C GLY A 69 -22.09 3.94 -2.40
N PRO A 70 -23.19 4.50 -2.91
CA PRO A 70 -24.35 3.72 -3.33
C PRO A 70 -24.01 2.70 -4.43
N GLY A 71 -23.07 3.03 -5.32
CA GLY A 71 -22.61 2.17 -6.41
C GLY A 71 -21.39 1.29 -6.06
N SER A 72 -20.92 1.30 -4.82
CA SER A 72 -19.70 0.61 -4.40
C SER A 72 -19.95 -0.85 -4.11
N ASP A 73 -19.01 -1.71 -4.49
CA ASP A 73 -18.89 -3.08 -3.99
C ASP A 73 -17.95 -3.19 -2.78
N LEU A 74 -17.21 -2.11 -2.46
CA LEU A 74 -16.31 -2.03 -1.31
C LEU A 74 -17.06 -1.64 -0.02
N TYR A 75 -16.87 -2.45 1.02
CA TYR A 75 -17.43 -2.21 2.35
C TYR A 75 -16.59 -1.20 3.14
N LEU A 76 -17.28 -0.38 3.93
CA LEU A 76 -16.69 0.53 4.91
C LEU A 76 -17.23 0.19 6.31
N PRO A 77 -16.80 -0.96 6.89
CA PRO A 77 -17.36 -1.47 8.14
C PRO A 77 -17.07 -0.57 9.36
N HIS A 78 -15.99 0.22 9.29
CA HIS A 78 -15.56 1.10 10.37
C HIS A 78 -15.25 2.51 9.84
N PRO A 79 -15.76 3.59 10.46
CA PRO A 79 -15.55 4.95 9.96
C PRO A 79 -14.08 5.36 9.93
N SER A 80 -13.26 4.90 10.88
CA SER A 80 -11.82 5.23 10.92
C SER A 80 -10.99 4.59 9.81
N LEU A 81 -11.59 3.75 8.96
CA LEU A 81 -10.93 3.32 7.72
C LEU A 81 -10.84 4.48 6.71
N LEU A 82 -11.78 5.42 6.73
CA LEU A 82 -11.74 6.61 5.88
C LEU A 82 -10.79 7.64 6.50
N ILE A 83 -9.74 8.01 5.78
CA ILE A 83 -8.72 8.96 6.23
C ILE A 83 -9.16 10.39 5.89
N THR A 84 -9.45 10.64 4.62
CA THR A 84 -9.85 11.97 4.13
C THR A 84 -10.50 11.87 2.74
N THR A 85 -11.00 13.00 2.25
CA THR A 85 -11.35 13.19 0.84
C THR A 85 -10.24 14.00 0.16
N LEU A 86 -9.79 13.54 -1.01
CA LEU A 86 -8.78 14.15 -1.88
C LEU A 86 -9.46 14.80 -3.08
N ASN A 87 -9.04 16.00 -3.44
CA ASN A 87 -9.54 16.79 -4.58
C ASN A 87 -11.09 16.87 -4.64
N ASN A 88 -11.79 16.72 -3.51
CA ASN A 88 -13.26 16.57 -3.39
C ASN A 88 -13.90 15.47 -4.27
N THR A 89 -13.10 14.63 -4.91
CA THR A 89 -13.55 13.62 -5.89
C THR A 89 -13.26 12.21 -5.43
N HIS A 90 -12.28 12.03 -4.54
CA HIS A 90 -11.80 10.73 -4.11
C HIS A 90 -11.78 10.59 -2.59
N SER A 91 -12.16 9.43 -2.08
CA SER A 91 -11.97 9.04 -0.69
C SER A 91 -10.66 8.24 -0.55
N LEU A 92 -9.79 8.70 0.34
CA LEU A 92 -8.59 7.97 0.76
C LEU A 92 -8.92 7.13 1.99
N ALA A 93 -8.65 5.84 1.94
CA ALA A 93 -8.92 4.93 3.04
C ALA A 93 -7.83 3.87 3.23
N LEU A 94 -7.83 3.25 4.41
CA LEU A 94 -7.01 2.07 4.69
C LEU A 94 -7.61 0.86 3.98
N ASN A 95 -6.76 0.08 3.32
CA ASN A 95 -7.15 -1.21 2.78
C ASN A 95 -7.53 -2.14 3.94
N LEU A 96 -8.47 -3.03 3.67
CA LEU A 96 -8.99 -3.96 4.65
C LEU A 96 -8.14 -5.23 4.78
N PHE A 97 -7.61 -5.71 3.66
CA PHE A 97 -6.79 -6.91 3.58
C PHE A 97 -5.39 -6.49 3.16
N CYS A 98 -4.56 -6.15 4.14
CA CYS A 98 -3.28 -5.50 3.92
C CYS A 98 -2.11 -6.48 3.90
N VAL A 99 -1.16 -6.18 3.02
CA VAL A 99 0.19 -6.76 3.07
C VAL A 99 1.19 -5.75 3.67
N ASP A 100 0.97 -4.46 3.40
CA ASP A 100 1.79 -3.36 3.89
C ASP A 100 1.16 -2.65 5.09
N ARG A 101 2.00 -2.07 5.93
CA ARG A 101 1.60 -1.28 7.10
C ARG A 101 2.05 0.18 6.92
N PRO A 102 1.12 1.11 6.64
CA PRO A 102 -0.25 0.91 6.17
C PRO A 102 -0.32 0.69 4.65
N GLN A 103 -1.43 0.12 4.17
CA GLN A 103 -1.77 0.06 2.74
C GLN A 103 -3.04 0.89 2.50
N TYR A 104 -3.03 1.68 1.42
CA TYR A 104 -4.11 2.60 1.09
C TYR A 104 -4.94 2.13 -0.11
N ILE A 105 -6.18 2.60 -0.17
CA ILE A 105 -7.03 2.59 -1.36
C ILE A 105 -7.57 3.99 -1.61
N CYS A 106 -7.59 4.40 -2.87
CA CYS A 106 -8.19 5.64 -3.33
C CYS A 106 -9.41 5.28 -4.18
N VAL A 107 -10.59 5.71 -3.77
CA VAL A 107 -11.85 5.35 -4.44
C VAL A 107 -12.60 6.62 -4.82
N THR A 108 -13.24 6.64 -5.99
CA THR A 108 -14.11 7.76 -6.36
C THR A 108 -15.25 7.89 -5.36
N VAL A 109 -15.56 9.13 -4.96
CA VAL A 109 -16.70 9.43 -4.09
C VAL A 109 -17.97 8.89 -4.73
N ASP A 110 -18.89 8.33 -3.94
CA ASP A 110 -20.15 7.75 -4.43
C ASP A 110 -20.02 6.59 -5.46
N SER A 111 -18.80 6.13 -5.74
CA SER A 111 -18.51 5.13 -6.79
C SER A 111 -19.05 5.53 -8.16
N TYR A 112 -18.89 6.80 -8.52
CA TYR A 112 -19.42 7.34 -9.77
C TYR A 112 -18.73 6.78 -11.03
N MET A 113 -17.50 6.25 -10.91
CA MET A 113 -16.79 5.57 -12.02
C MET A 113 -16.57 4.08 -11.77
N ARG A 114 -16.48 3.30 -12.85
CA ARG A 114 -16.12 1.87 -12.82
C ARG A 114 -14.60 1.68 -12.96
N GLN A 115 -14.09 0.55 -12.48
CA GLN A 115 -12.66 0.22 -12.46
C GLN A 115 -12.05 0.02 -13.86
N ASP A 116 -12.89 -0.27 -14.87
CA ASP A 116 -12.50 -0.45 -16.27
C ASP A 116 -12.52 0.86 -17.08
N GLU A 117 -12.95 1.97 -16.47
CA GLU A 117 -12.86 3.29 -17.08
C GLU A 117 -11.41 3.81 -17.06
N VAL A 118 -11.11 4.67 -18.03
CA VAL A 118 -9.77 5.26 -18.18
C VAL A 118 -9.55 6.30 -17.09
N LEU A 119 -8.32 6.33 -16.54
CA LEU A 119 -7.92 7.37 -15.60
C LEU A 119 -8.05 8.76 -16.23
N ASN A 120 -8.67 9.66 -15.50
CA ASN A 120 -8.92 11.04 -15.91
C ASN A 120 -8.09 12.02 -15.07
N VAL A 121 -8.23 13.32 -15.36
CA VAL A 121 -7.44 14.38 -14.73
C VAL A 121 -7.65 14.47 -13.20
N ASP A 122 -8.86 14.23 -12.71
CA ASP A 122 -9.18 14.28 -11.28
C ASP A 122 -8.49 13.16 -10.51
N ASP A 123 -8.32 11.99 -11.14
CA ASP A 123 -7.61 10.85 -10.55
C ASP A 123 -6.13 11.20 -10.35
N PHE A 124 -5.51 11.86 -11.33
CA PHE A 124 -4.13 12.34 -11.21
C PHE A 124 -3.99 13.45 -10.17
N TYR A 125 -4.94 14.38 -10.09
CA TYR A 125 -4.93 15.40 -9.04
C TYR A 125 -5.05 14.82 -7.64
N ALA A 126 -5.96 13.84 -7.45
CA ALA A 126 -6.12 13.16 -6.18
C ALA A 126 -4.86 12.36 -5.80
N ALA A 127 -4.26 11.63 -6.75
CA ALA A 127 -3.03 10.88 -6.52
C ALA A 127 -1.85 11.81 -6.15
N LEU A 128 -1.72 12.94 -6.84
CA LEU A 128 -0.67 13.92 -6.55
C LEU A 128 -0.90 14.60 -5.19
N GLU A 129 -2.14 14.95 -4.85
CA GLU A 129 -2.48 15.48 -3.52
C GLU A 129 -2.10 14.48 -2.42
N MET A 130 -2.46 13.20 -2.59
CA MET A 130 -2.08 12.14 -1.65
C MET A 130 -0.55 12.05 -1.47
N LEU A 131 0.20 11.99 -2.57
CA LEU A 131 1.66 11.85 -2.52
C LEU A 131 2.33 13.05 -1.84
N ASN A 132 1.85 14.27 -2.12
CA ASN A 132 2.39 15.48 -1.49
C ASN A 132 1.98 15.61 -0.02
N SER A 133 0.80 15.10 0.37
CA SER A 133 0.30 15.14 1.74
C SER A 133 0.91 14.07 2.65
N LEU A 134 1.34 12.93 2.09
CA LEU A 134 1.96 11.81 2.82
C LEU A 134 3.48 11.87 2.85
N GLN A 135 4.10 12.78 2.10
CA GLN A 135 5.53 13.03 2.26
C GLN A 135 5.75 13.62 3.65
N ASP A 136 6.24 12.78 4.57
CA ASP A 136 7.10 13.28 5.63
C ASP A 136 8.12 14.19 4.96
N VAL A 137 8.32 15.39 5.51
CA VAL A 137 9.42 16.25 5.11
C VAL A 137 10.68 15.45 5.40
N VAL A 138 11.17 14.74 4.39
CA VAL A 138 12.48 14.12 4.42
C VAL A 138 13.41 15.29 4.63
N GLU A 139 13.95 15.42 5.85
CA GLU A 139 15.17 16.18 6.03
C GLU A 139 16.22 15.51 5.14
N ASP A 140 16.36 16.06 3.94
CA ASP A 140 17.33 15.72 2.90
C ASP A 140 16.95 14.61 1.89
N PRO A 141 16.30 14.95 0.75
CA PRO A 141 15.94 14.01 -0.32
C PRO A 141 17.15 13.36 -1.02
N ILE A 142 18.38 13.79 -0.72
CA ILE A 142 19.62 13.20 -1.26
C ILE A 142 19.96 11.88 -0.54
N SER A 143 19.53 11.70 0.72
CA SER A 143 19.88 10.52 1.53
C SER A 143 19.24 9.21 1.04
N VAL A 144 18.02 9.27 0.48
CA VAL A 144 17.28 8.09 -0.02
C VAL A 144 17.88 7.57 -1.33
N LEU A 145 18.34 8.47 -2.20
CA LEU A 145 19.03 8.12 -3.46
C LEU A 145 20.49 7.66 -3.27
N LEU A 146 21.10 8.00 -2.13
CA LEU A 146 22.48 7.64 -1.80
C LEU A 146 22.58 6.57 -0.69
N SER A 147 21.47 5.92 -0.32
CA SER A 147 21.58 4.74 0.54
C SER A 147 22.36 3.65 -0.22
N PRO A 148 23.50 3.17 0.33
CA PRO A 148 24.38 2.30 -0.42
C PRO A 148 23.69 0.95 -0.62
N PHE A 149 23.30 0.68 -1.86
CA PHE A 149 23.02 -0.65 -2.39
C PHE A 149 24.29 -1.49 -2.19
N HIS A 150 24.40 -2.11 -1.01
CA HIS A 150 25.41 -3.08 -0.58
C HIS A 150 26.69 -3.11 -1.45
N GLU A 151 27.62 -2.18 -1.21
CA GLU A 151 29.01 -2.31 -1.66
C GLU A 151 29.67 -3.46 -0.90
N GLY A 152 29.42 -4.69 -1.34
CA GLY A 152 29.98 -5.90 -0.74
C GLY A 152 30.29 -7.03 -1.71
N LEU A 153 30.06 -6.86 -3.02
CA LEU A 153 30.20 -7.94 -4.01
C LEU A 153 31.06 -7.62 -5.25
N TRP A 154 31.82 -6.51 -5.24
CA TRP A 154 32.69 -6.13 -6.37
C TRP A 154 34.12 -5.77 -5.98
N GLN A 155 34.68 -6.42 -4.96
CA GLN A 155 36.14 -6.45 -4.79
C GLN A 155 36.59 -7.87 -4.48
N ASP A 156 36.63 -8.71 -5.51
CA ASP A 156 37.59 -9.81 -5.61
C ASP A 156 37.82 -10.16 -7.09
N GLY A 157 39.05 -9.94 -7.57
CA GLY A 157 39.65 -10.85 -8.55
C GLY A 157 39.54 -10.53 -10.04
N TRP A 158 39.91 -9.34 -10.51
CA TRP A 158 40.58 -9.23 -11.83
C TRP A 158 42.08 -9.02 -11.63
N GLY A 159 42.71 -10.05 -11.08
CA GLY A 159 44.16 -10.26 -11.13
C GLY A 159 44.54 -10.66 -12.54
N ARG A 160 45.35 -9.83 -13.17
CA ARG A 160 45.90 -10.03 -14.51
C ARG A 160 47.02 -11.06 -14.41
N ASP A 161 46.73 -12.32 -14.69
CA ASP A 161 47.76 -13.36 -14.82
C ASP A 161 48.52 -13.14 -16.13
N SER A 162 49.71 -12.58 -16.02
CA SER A 162 50.74 -12.62 -17.05
C SER A 162 52.02 -13.22 -16.46
N GLU A 163 52.09 -14.55 -16.50
CA GLU A 163 53.31 -15.36 -16.53
C GLU A 163 53.20 -16.19 -17.83
N GLY A 164 54.11 -16.18 -18.80
CA GLY A 164 55.52 -16.43 -18.64
C GLY A 164 55.81 -17.89 -19.01
N VAL A 165 55.79 -18.22 -20.32
CA VAL A 165 56.56 -19.33 -20.95
C VAL A 165 56.92 -18.92 -22.36
#